data_AF-A0A2P4XED1-F1
#
_entry.id   AF-A0A2P4XED1-F1
#
_cell.length_a   1.000
_cell.length_b   1.000
_cell.length_c   1.000
_cell.angle_alpha   90.00
_cell.angle_beta   90.00
_cell.angle_gamma   90.00
#
_symmetry.space_group_name_H-M   'P 1'
#
loop_
_entity.id
_entity.type
_entity.pdbx_description
1 polymer ?
#
loop_
_entity_poly.entity_id
_entity_poly.type
_entity_poly.pdbx_seq_one_letter_code
_entity_poly.pdbx_strand_id
1 'polypeptide(L)'
;MASAQDKQKEYSDKNRGNLNVFKQGSNKLKHRFIGPFAVLARHGAAYTIDLPKSMATHPTFYVGRLKRYHESAGSSSSDGGTPR
;
A
#
# COMPACT_ATOMS: atom_id res chain seq x y z
N MET A 1 42.18 12.41 26.77
CA MET A 1 40.71 12.20 26.62
C MET A 1 40.23 12.26 25.17
N ALA A 2 40.74 13.15 24.31
CA ALA A 2 40.30 13.28 22.90
C ALA A 2 40.53 12.05 22.00
N SER A 3 41.61 11.28 22.21
CA SER A 3 41.96 10.12 21.37
C SER A 3 40.95 8.95 21.47
N ALA A 4 40.23 8.82 22.58
CA ALA A 4 39.22 7.78 22.74
C ALA A 4 37.98 8.04 21.87
N GLN A 5 37.61 9.31 21.70
CA GLN A 5 36.45 9.70 20.88
C GLN A 5 36.73 9.59 19.39
N ASP A 6 37.96 9.89 18.97
CA ASP A 6 38.38 9.76 17.57
C ASP A 6 38.32 8.30 17.09
N LYS A 7 38.80 7.36 17.91
CA LYS A 7 38.69 5.92 17.65
C LYS A 7 37.23 5.43 17.57
N GLN A 8 36.34 5.98 18.40
CA GLN A 8 34.91 5.65 18.35
C GLN A 8 34.23 6.16 17.07
N LYS A 9 34.61 7.36 16.61
CA LYS A 9 34.11 7.95 15.37
C LYS A 9 34.59 7.18 14.14
N GLU A 10 35.85 6.77 14.12
CA GLU A 10 36.42 5.96 13.03
C GLU A 10 35.76 4.58 12.91
N TYR A 11 35.48 3.93 14.05
CA TYR A 11 34.76 2.65 14.06
C TYR A 11 33.33 2.78 13.49
N SER A 12 32.69 3.92 13.69
CA SER A 12 31.33 4.19 13.19
C SER A 12 31.27 4.46 11.68
N ASP A 13 32.31 5.09 11.11
CA ASP A 13 32.34 5.42 9.68
C ASP A 13 32.69 4.19 8.80
N LYS A 14 33.53 3.27 9.31
CA LYS A 14 33.95 2.05 8.58
C LYS A 14 32.80 1.11 8.22
N ASN A 15 31.68 1.16 8.96
CA ASN A 15 30.49 0.35 8.70
C ASN A 15 29.44 1.04 7.82
N ARG A 16 29.71 2.22 7.27
CA ARG A 16 28.83 2.87 6.26
C ARG A 16 29.05 2.29 4.85
N GLY A 17 29.41 1.02 4.76
CA GLY A 17 29.50 0.27 3.52
C GLY A 17 28.17 0.30 2.78
N ASN A 18 28.18 0.97 1.63
CA ASN A 18 27.18 0.94 0.56
C ASN A 18 25.71 1.06 0.99
N LEU A 19 25.32 2.25 1.45
CA LEU A 19 23.92 2.67 1.65
C LEU A 19 23.04 2.63 0.36
N ASN A 20 23.56 2.23 -0.80
CA ASN A 20 22.78 2.18 -2.04
C ASN A 20 21.64 1.16 -2.03
N VAL A 21 21.66 0.13 -1.16
CA VAL A 21 20.52 -0.80 -1.02
C VAL A 21 19.34 -0.14 -0.32
N PHE A 22 19.58 0.82 0.57
CA PHE A 22 18.52 1.59 1.25
C PHE A 22 18.04 2.80 0.45
N LYS A 23 18.81 3.29 -0.54
CA LYS A 23 18.37 4.37 -1.44
C LYS A 23 17.20 3.93 -2.34
N GLN A 24 17.12 2.64 -2.66
CA GLN A 24 15.97 2.06 -3.32
C GLN A 24 14.95 1.62 -2.27
N GLY A 25 14.25 2.57 -1.65
CA GLY A 25 13.27 2.31 -0.60
C GLY A 25 12.28 1.20 -0.99
N SER A 26 12.22 0.13 -0.19
CA SER A 26 11.37 -1.03 -0.49
C SER A 26 9.89 -0.65 -0.57
N ASN A 27 9.15 -1.20 -1.52
CA ASN A 27 7.71 -0.92 -1.67
C ASN A 27 6.86 -1.58 -0.56
N LYS A 28 7.45 -2.49 0.23
CA LYS A 28 6.76 -3.36 1.19
C LYS A 28 5.91 -2.60 2.22
N LEU A 29 6.35 -1.41 2.63
CA LEU A 29 5.69 -0.60 3.66
C LEU A 29 4.93 0.61 3.09
N LYS A 30 4.78 0.69 1.77
CA LYS A 30 4.04 1.80 1.15
C LYS A 30 2.55 1.56 1.29
N HIS A 31 1.81 2.63 1.61
CA HIS A 31 0.35 2.58 1.66
C HIS A 31 -0.21 2.21 0.29
N ARG A 32 -1.05 1.17 0.24
CA ARG A 32 -1.64 0.67 -1.01
C ARG A 32 -3.09 0.25 -0.76
N PHE A 33 -3.98 0.66 -1.66
CA PHE A 33 -5.36 0.18 -1.69
C PHE A 33 -5.42 -1.18 -2.41
N ILE A 34 -6.23 -2.09 -1.89
CA ILE A 34 -6.37 -3.44 -2.42
C ILE A 34 -7.84 -3.62 -2.77
N GLY A 35 -8.12 -4.08 -3.98
CA GLY A 35 -9.40 -4.62 -4.44
C GLY A 35 -10.61 -3.67 -4.40
N PRO A 36 -11.60 -3.90 -5.28
CA PRO A 36 -12.96 -3.55 -4.95
C PRO A 36 -13.49 -4.56 -3.91
N PHE A 37 -14.05 -4.05 -2.82
CA PHE A 37 -14.79 -4.85 -1.86
C PHE A 37 -16.20 -4.29 -1.73
N ALA A 38 -17.19 -5.18 -1.62
CA ALA A 38 -18.56 -4.78 -1.38
C ALA A 38 -18.71 -4.18 0.03
N VAL A 39 -19.53 -3.14 0.17
CA VAL A 39 -19.90 -2.58 1.47
C VAL A 39 -21.12 -3.35 1.99
N LEU A 40 -20.98 -3.98 3.16
CA LEU A 40 -22.06 -4.70 3.82
C LEU A 40 -22.92 -3.79 4.71
N ALA A 41 -22.29 -2.86 5.42
CA ALA A 41 -22.99 -1.95 6.32
C ALA A 41 -22.26 -0.60 6.48
N ARG A 42 -23.02 0.45 6.83
CA ARG A 42 -22.48 1.78 7.17
C ARG A 42 -22.86 2.17 8.60
N HIS A 43 -21.87 2.55 9.38
CA HIS A 43 -21.99 3.01 10.76
C HIS A 43 -21.33 4.40 10.88
N GLY A 44 -22.02 5.44 10.41
CA GLY A 44 -21.48 6.81 10.40
C GLY A 44 -20.24 6.94 9.50
N ALA A 45 -19.08 7.19 10.11
CA ALA A 45 -17.79 7.31 9.41
C ALA A 45 -17.06 5.95 9.25
N ALA A 46 -17.68 4.86 9.70
CA ALA A 46 -17.15 3.51 9.56
C ALA A 46 -17.99 2.67 8.59
N TYR A 47 -17.32 1.83 7.80
CA TYR A 47 -17.94 0.95 6.80
C TYR A 47 -17.45 -0.48 7.04
N THR A 48 -18.39 -1.42 7.07
CA THR A 48 -18.10 -2.86 7.08
C THR A 48 -18.04 -3.34 5.64
N ILE A 49 -16.91 -3.92 5.23
CA ILE A 49 -16.71 -4.46 3.89
C ILE A 49 -16.67 -5.99 3.91
N ASP A 50 -17.04 -6.59 2.78
CA ASP A 50 -16.95 -8.03 2.56
C ASP A 50 -15.48 -8.43 2.34
N LEU A 51 -14.82 -8.86 3.41
CA LEU A 51 -13.44 -9.34 3.36
C LEU A 51 -13.39 -10.86 3.16
N PRO A 52 -12.42 -11.37 2.38
CA PRO A 52 -12.12 -12.80 2.34
C PRO A 52 -11.84 -13.34 3.74
N LYS A 53 -12.42 -14.49 4.07
CA LYS A 53 -12.26 -15.13 5.38
C LYS A 53 -10.81 -15.52 5.71
N SER A 54 -9.95 -15.62 4.70
CA SER A 54 -8.51 -15.85 4.86
C SER A 54 -7.75 -14.62 5.38
N MET A 55 -8.33 -13.42 5.28
CA MET A 55 -7.73 -12.21 5.83
C MET A 55 -8.08 -12.09 7.31
N ALA A 56 -7.07 -12.19 8.18
CA ALA A 56 -7.20 -11.97 9.62
C ALA A 56 -7.28 -10.47 9.98
N THR A 57 -8.06 -9.69 9.22
CA THR A 57 -8.22 -8.25 9.40
C THR A 57 -9.67 -7.94 9.77
N HIS A 58 -9.87 -6.98 10.68
CA HIS A 58 -11.22 -6.54 11.06
C HIS A 58 -11.99 -6.00 9.84
N PRO A 59 -13.25 -6.41 9.59
CA PRO A 59 -13.99 -6.04 8.38
C PRO A 59 -14.51 -4.60 8.37
N THR A 60 -14.60 -3.94 9.53
CA THR A 60 -15.02 -2.54 9.63
C THR A 60 -13.84 -1.58 9.60
N PHE A 61 -13.88 -0.59 8.70
CA PHE A 61 -12.84 0.42 8.51
C PHE A 61 -13.40 1.84 8.57
N TYR A 62 -12.57 2.77 9.03
CA TYR A 62 -12.84 4.21 8.93
C TYR A 62 -12.76 4.69 7.47
N VAL A 63 -13.64 5.61 7.08
CA VAL A 63 -13.76 6.12 5.70
C VAL A 63 -12.46 6.65 5.11
N GLY A 64 -11.56 7.22 5.93
CA GLY A 64 -10.26 7.73 5.48
C GLY A 64 -9.28 6.65 4.99
N ARG A 65 -9.54 5.37 5.28
CA ARG A 65 -8.76 4.23 4.76
C ARG A 65 -9.38 3.60 3.52
N LEU A 66 -10.56 4.06 3.11
CA LEU A 66 -11.30 3.53 1.98
C LEU A 66 -11.25 4.53 0.81
N LYS A 67 -11.26 3.99 -0.40
CA LYS A 67 -11.40 4.77 -1.63
C LYS A 67 -12.58 4.22 -2.40
N ARG A 68 -13.47 5.09 -2.89
CA ARG A 68 -14.57 4.67 -3.77
C ARG A 68 -13.97 4.05 -5.04
N TYR A 69 -14.44 2.85 -5.37
CA TYR A 69 -14.12 2.22 -6.62
C TYR A 69 -14.91 2.92 -7.74
N HIS A 70 -14.22 3.27 -8.81
CA HIS A 70 -14.82 3.80 -10.02
C HIS A 70 -14.42 2.83 -11.13
N GLU A 71 -15.40 2.12 -11.67
CA GLU A 71 -15.21 1.32 -12.89
C GLU A 71 -14.76 2.28 -13.99
N SER A 72 -13.57 2.10 -14.55
CA SER A 72 -13.20 2.83 -15.74
C SER A 72 -14.04 2.30 -16.89
N ALA A 73 -15.10 3.03 -17.26
CA ALA A 73 -15.87 2.73 -18.45
C ALA A 73 -14.92 2.73 -19.67
N GLY A 74 -14.50 1.53 -20.09
CA GLY A 74 -13.37 1.38 -20.99
C GLY A 74 -13.28 0.00 -21.63
N SER A 75 -14.39 -0.51 -22.18
CA SER A 75 -14.43 -1.27 -23.44
C SER A 75 -15.87 -1.65 -23.83
N SER A 76 -16.76 -0.68 -24.01
CA SER A 76 -17.92 -0.85 -24.90
C SER A 76 -17.46 -0.55 -26.33
N SER A 77 -16.64 -1.45 -26.87
CA SER A 77 -16.11 -1.35 -28.24
C SER A 77 -16.12 -2.74 -28.85
N SER A 78 -17.32 -3.22 -29.12
CA SER A 78 -17.55 -4.17 -30.20
C SER A 78 -18.86 -3.75 -30.85
N ASP A 79 -18.71 -2.67 -31.62
CA ASP A 79 -19.44 -2.40 -32.84
C ASP A 79 -19.57 -3.72 -33.63
N GLY A 80 -20.69 -4.41 -33.42
CA GLY A 80 -21.01 -5.66 -34.07
C GLY A 80 -21.59 -5.35 -35.44
N GLY A 81 -20.72 -5.20 -36.42
CA GLY A 81 -21.07 -5.08 -37.82
C GLY A 81 -21.99 -6.20 -38.28
N THR A 82 -22.94 -5.80 -39.13
CA THR A 82 -23.84 -6.62 -39.95
C THR A 82 -23.12 -7.79 -40.62
N PRO A 83 -23.75 -8.97 -40.70
CA PRO A 83 -24.00 -9.52 -42.03
C PRO A 83 -25.32 -10.30 -42.14
N ARG A 84 -26.23 -9.86 -43.01
CA ARG A 84 -26.80 -10.67 -44.11
C ARG A 84 -27.60 -9.82 -45.08
#